data_AF-A0A091AU26-F1
#
_entry.id   AF-A0A091AU26-F1
#
_cell.length_a   1.000
_cell.length_b   1.000
_cell.length_c   1.000
_cell.angle_alpha   90.00
_cell.angle_beta   90.00
_cell.angle_gamma   90.00
#
_symmetry.space_group_name_H-M   'P 1'
#
loop_
_entity.id
_entity.type
_entity.pdbx_description
1 polymer ?
#
loop_
_entity_poly.entity_id
_entity_poly.type
_entity_poly.pdbx_seq_one_letter_code
_entity_poly.pdbx_strand_id
1 'polypeptide(L)'
;MLLCGTTFAADYDVSVTRKGSNLYKVDGKEMYVHTRYCYEYVYSEDSMLRMSGSSGKIIFLDEGESCDVKAVFGASDASPGKYDVTVSREDDDWYEVFGTDTFIKTSLCLNLALGESAILKLNAGGFGTLFFIDSDDQCSVDGIYSKLRL
;
A
#
# COMPACT_ATOMS: atom_id res chain seq x y z
N MET A 1 -31.26 13.05 6.07
CA MET A 1 -31.03 12.03 7.11
C MET A 1 -29.59 11.56 6.94
N LEU A 2 -28.65 12.12 7.70
CA LEU A 2 -27.24 11.71 7.64
C LEU A 2 -27.09 10.40 8.42
N LEU A 3 -26.76 9.32 7.73
CA LEU A 3 -26.27 8.09 8.36
C LEU A 3 -24.87 8.37 8.89
N CYS A 4 -24.80 8.73 10.17
CA CYS A 4 -23.54 8.76 10.92
C CYS A 4 -23.12 7.31 11.12
N GLY A 5 -22.30 6.78 10.22
CA GLY A 5 -21.74 5.44 10.37
C GLY A 5 -20.82 5.44 11.58
N THR A 6 -21.23 4.75 12.64
CA THR A 6 -20.39 4.45 13.81
C THR A 6 -19.18 3.64 13.33
N THR A 7 -18.01 4.29 13.31
CA THR A 7 -16.73 3.58 13.15
C THR A 7 -16.45 2.89 14.48
N PHE A 8 -16.48 1.56 14.49
CA PHE A 8 -16.04 0.80 15.66
C PHE A 8 -14.52 0.71 15.59
N ALA A 9 -13.85 1.05 16.68
CA ALA A 9 -12.44 0.70 16.79
C ALA A 9 -12.33 -0.83 16.86
N ALA A 10 -11.48 -1.40 16.03
CA ALA A 10 -11.28 -2.84 15.94
C ALA A 10 -9.80 -3.19 16.08
N ASP A 11 -9.54 -4.28 16.79
CA ASP A 11 -8.22 -4.83 17.05
C ASP A 11 -8.08 -6.13 16.25
N TYR A 12 -6.95 -6.28 15.55
CA TYR A 12 -6.66 -7.40 14.67
C TYR A 12 -5.27 -7.96 14.98
N ASP A 13 -5.21 -9.25 15.31
CA ASP A 13 -3.96 -10.00 15.40
C ASP A 13 -3.44 -10.30 13.98
N VAL A 14 -2.22 -9.87 13.68
CA VAL A 14 -1.58 -10.03 12.36
C VAL A 14 -0.11 -10.41 12.50
N SER A 15 0.42 -11.18 11.54
CA SER A 15 1.87 -11.32 11.34
C SER A 15 2.28 -10.43 10.18
N VAL A 16 3.35 -9.66 10.34
CA VAL A 16 3.80 -8.72 9.31
C VAL A 16 5.28 -8.84 8.97
N THR A 17 5.59 -8.55 7.71
CA THR A 17 6.95 -8.47 7.18
C THR A 17 7.17 -7.12 6.53
N ARG A 18 8.27 -6.42 6.87
CA ARG A 18 8.65 -5.16 6.23
C ARG A 18 8.94 -5.34 4.74
N LYS A 19 8.41 -4.45 3.90
CA LYS A 19 8.56 -4.44 2.43
C LYS A 19 8.99 -3.08 1.85
N GLY A 20 8.97 -2.02 2.66
CA GLY A 20 9.45 -0.70 2.29
C GLY A 20 9.84 0.07 3.55
N SER A 21 10.08 1.36 3.39
CA SER A 21 10.47 2.24 4.49
C SER A 21 9.44 2.24 5.60
N ASN A 22 8.17 2.46 5.25
CA ASN A 22 7.01 2.47 6.15
C ASN A 22 5.93 1.47 5.73
N LEU A 23 6.28 0.49 4.89
CA LEU A 23 5.33 -0.43 4.27
C LEU A 23 5.56 -1.86 4.78
N TYR A 24 4.51 -2.46 5.32
CA TYR A 24 4.54 -3.79 5.94
C TYR A 24 3.48 -4.68 5.27
N LYS A 25 3.86 -5.86 4.77
CA LYS A 25 2.92 -6.84 4.23
C LYS A 25 2.36 -7.68 5.37
N VAL A 26 1.05 -7.92 5.37
CA VAL A 26 0.42 -8.91 6.24
C VAL A 26 0.67 -10.29 5.66
N ASP A 27 1.33 -11.16 6.41
CA ASP A 27 1.74 -12.48 5.91
C ASP A 27 0.52 -13.35 5.56
N GLY A 28 0.63 -14.06 4.44
CA GLY A 28 -0.45 -14.90 3.91
C GLY A 28 -1.66 -14.13 3.35
N LYS A 29 -1.61 -12.80 3.31
CA LYS A 29 -2.71 -11.97 2.79
C LYS A 29 -2.19 -10.95 1.77
N GLU A 30 -3.01 -10.60 0.79
CA GLU A 30 -2.73 -9.49 -0.14
C GLU A 30 -3.18 -8.17 0.47
N MET A 31 -2.55 -7.84 1.61
CA MET A 31 -2.78 -6.61 2.36
C MET A 31 -1.47 -6.00 2.85
N TYR A 32 -1.45 -4.68 2.88
CA TYR A 32 -0.31 -3.89 3.34
C TYR A 32 -0.74 -2.86 4.36
N VAL A 33 0.06 -2.70 5.41
CA VAL A 33 -0.05 -1.63 6.40
C VAL A 33 0.99 -0.59 6.03
N HIS A 34 0.57 0.65 5.80
CA HIS A 34 1.45 1.78 5.59
C HIS A 34 1.44 2.66 6.84
N THR A 35 2.58 2.76 7.49
CA THR A 35 2.78 3.53 8.73
C THR A 35 3.28 4.95 8.43
N ARG A 36 3.45 5.75 9.48
CA ARG A 36 4.07 7.08 9.42
C ARG A 36 5.39 7.04 10.17
N TYR A 37 6.49 7.26 9.46
CA TYR A 37 7.83 7.41 10.03
C TYR A 37 8.23 6.26 10.96
N CYS A 38 7.96 5.03 10.53
CA CYS A 38 8.18 3.82 11.31
C CYS A 38 9.10 2.92 10.50
N TYR A 39 10.25 2.59 11.08
CA TYR A 39 11.35 1.95 10.36
C TYR A 39 11.74 0.59 10.97
N GLU A 40 10.87 0.04 11.82
CA GLU A 40 11.10 -1.25 12.49
C GLU A 40 11.31 -2.37 11.49
N TYR A 41 12.40 -3.12 11.68
CA TYR A 41 12.87 -4.12 10.74
C TYR A 41 12.33 -5.51 11.08
N VAL A 42 11.02 -5.66 10.92
CA VAL A 42 10.29 -6.86 11.33
C VAL A 42 10.13 -7.87 10.18
N TYR A 43 10.19 -9.16 10.50
CA TYR A 43 10.01 -10.27 9.56
C TYR A 43 9.16 -11.37 10.20
N SER A 44 7.97 -11.59 9.66
CA SER A 44 6.95 -12.49 10.23
C SER A 44 6.77 -12.32 11.75
N GLU A 45 6.71 -11.06 12.18
CA GLU A 45 6.51 -10.72 13.58
C GLU A 45 5.02 -10.60 13.89
N ASP A 46 4.61 -11.22 15.00
CA ASP A 46 3.27 -11.09 15.54
C ASP A 46 3.04 -9.66 16.03
N SER A 47 1.92 -9.07 15.63
CA SER A 47 1.61 -7.67 15.82
C SER A 47 0.13 -7.47 16.08
N MET A 48 -0.19 -6.43 16.85
CA MET A 48 -1.55 -5.98 17.09
C MET A 48 -1.85 -4.74 16.24
N LEU A 49 -2.77 -4.86 15.29
CA LEU A 49 -3.26 -3.75 14.46
C LEU A 49 -4.57 -3.21 15.04
N ARG A 50 -4.54 -1.98 15.56
CA ARG A 50 -5.70 -1.27 16.09
C ARG A 50 -6.15 -0.19 15.11
N MET A 51 -7.32 -0.35 14.52
CA MET A 51 -7.87 0.58 13.52
C MET A 51 -9.10 1.31 14.03
N SER A 52 -9.29 2.53 13.53
CA SER A 52 -10.52 3.30 13.68
C SER A 52 -10.81 4.00 12.35
N GLY A 53 -11.48 3.30 11.43
CA GLY A 53 -11.76 3.79 10.09
C GLY A 53 -10.56 3.59 9.17
N SER A 54 -9.94 4.67 8.70
CA SER A 54 -8.85 4.59 7.73
C SER A 54 -7.45 4.71 8.33
N SER A 55 -7.35 4.95 9.65
CA SER A 55 -6.08 5.15 10.36
C SER A 55 -6.10 4.42 11.70
N GLY A 56 -4.93 4.23 12.29
CA GLY A 56 -4.81 3.46 13.51
C GLY A 56 -3.39 3.41 14.05
N LYS A 57 -3.08 2.33 14.76
CA LYS A 57 -1.73 2.00 15.24
C LYS A 57 -1.44 0.53 15.00
N ILE A 58 -0.18 0.21 14.75
CA ILE A 58 0.34 -1.15 14.81
C ILE A 58 1.33 -1.23 15.97
N ILE A 59 1.29 -2.33 16.71
CA ILE A 59 2.17 -2.62 17.83
C ILE A 59 2.89 -3.92 17.51
N PHE A 60 4.22 -3.86 17.42
CA PHE A 60 5.10 -5.01 17.20
C PHE A 60 5.35 -5.68 18.55
N LEU A 61 4.98 -6.97 18.69
CA LEU A 61 4.89 -7.59 20.02
C LEU A 61 6.24 -8.04 20.58
N ASP A 62 7.21 -8.36 19.73
CA ASP A 62 8.53 -8.82 20.17
C ASP A 62 9.39 -7.63 20.60
N GLU A 63 9.35 -6.54 19.83
CA GLU A 63 10.09 -5.32 20.12
C GLU A 63 9.35 -4.37 21.08
N GLY A 64 8.02 -4.47 21.17
CA GLY A 64 7.16 -3.62 22.00
C GLY A 64 6.97 -2.20 21.46
N GLU A 65 7.48 -1.90 20.27
CA GLU A 65 7.34 -0.62 19.60
C GLU A 65 5.96 -0.45 18.95
N SER A 66 5.49 0.79 18.84
CA SER A 66 4.20 1.10 18.23
C SER A 66 4.31 2.23 17.23
N CYS A 67 3.67 2.06 16.07
CA CYS A 67 3.71 3.01 14.98
C CYS A 67 2.31 3.47 14.58
N ASP A 68 2.20 4.74 14.22
CA ASP A 68 0.95 5.27 13.67
C ASP A 68 0.73 4.73 12.25
N VAL A 69 -0.47 4.24 11.98
CA VAL A 69 -0.89 3.71 10.68
C VAL A 69 -1.53 4.83 9.86
N LYS A 70 -0.92 5.14 8.71
CA LYS A 70 -1.45 6.07 7.71
C LYS A 70 -2.68 5.48 7.03
N ALA A 71 -2.58 4.22 6.59
CA ALA A 71 -3.65 3.48 5.95
C ALA A 71 -3.33 1.98 5.89
N VAL A 72 -4.38 1.18 5.70
CA VAL A 72 -4.28 -0.24 5.33
C VAL A 72 -4.81 -0.41 3.92
N PHE A 73 -4.15 -1.24 3.13
CA PHE A 73 -4.45 -1.46 1.73
C PHE A 73 -4.75 -2.93 1.49
N GLY A 74 -5.74 -3.20 0.65
CA GLY A 74 -6.05 -4.54 0.16
C GLY A 74 -5.94 -4.59 -1.36
N ALA A 75 -5.75 -5.79 -1.91
CA ALA A 75 -5.77 -5.99 -3.36
C ALA A 75 -7.06 -5.40 -3.97
N SER A 76 -6.92 -4.71 -5.09
CA SER A 76 -8.03 -4.13 -5.85
C SER A 76 -8.52 -5.08 -6.93
N ASP A 77 -9.78 -4.92 -7.35
CA ASP A 77 -10.37 -5.64 -8.48
C ASP A 77 -10.07 -4.95 -9.84
N ALA A 78 -8.93 -4.27 -9.97
CA ALA A 78 -8.55 -3.60 -11.20
C ALA A 78 -8.52 -4.60 -12.38
N SER A 79 -9.27 -4.28 -13.43
CA SER A 79 -9.35 -5.14 -14.62
C SER A 79 -8.06 -5.10 -15.44
N PRO A 80 -7.74 -6.14 -16.22
CA PRO A 80 -6.68 -6.09 -17.20
C PRO A 80 -6.94 -4.99 -18.24
N GLY A 81 -5.90 -4.29 -18.67
CA GLY A 81 -6.05 -3.16 -19.58
C GLY A 81 -4.83 -2.27 -19.67
N LYS A 82 -4.97 -1.17 -20.41
CA LYS A 82 -3.99 -0.10 -20.52
C LYS A 82 -4.62 1.18 -19.98
N TYR A 83 -3.94 1.85 -19.08
CA TYR A 83 -4.43 3.02 -18.37
C TYR A 83 -3.41 4.15 -18.46
N ASP A 84 -3.89 5.35 -18.79
CA ASP A 84 -3.10 6.56 -18.63
C ASP A 84 -3.27 7.03 -17.17
N VAL A 85 -2.17 7.14 -16.45
CA VAL A 85 -2.15 7.45 -15.01
C VAL A 85 -1.16 8.57 -14.73
N THR A 86 -1.38 9.29 -13.64
CA THR A 86 -0.39 10.19 -13.06
C THR A 86 0.02 9.61 -11.71
N VAL A 87 1.31 9.40 -11.48
CA VAL A 87 1.80 8.67 -10.32
C VAL A 87 2.82 9.47 -9.51
N SER A 88 2.80 9.24 -8.21
CA SER A 88 3.81 9.75 -7.26
C SER A 88 4.33 8.61 -6.41
N ARG A 89 5.65 8.52 -6.25
CA ARG A 89 6.29 7.58 -5.32
C ARG A 89 5.99 8.01 -3.89
N GLU A 90 5.36 7.13 -3.13
CA GLU A 90 5.02 7.35 -1.72
C GLU A 90 5.93 6.55 -0.78
N ASP A 91 6.42 5.40 -1.24
CA ASP A 91 7.42 4.58 -0.55
C ASP A 91 8.22 3.77 -1.60
N ASP A 92 9.12 2.89 -1.18
CA ASP A 92 10.21 2.36 -2.00
C ASP A 92 9.76 1.82 -3.36
N ASP A 93 8.80 0.90 -3.34
CA ASP A 93 8.16 0.27 -4.48
C ASP A 93 6.63 0.52 -4.46
N TRP A 94 6.22 1.69 -3.97
CA TRP A 94 4.83 2.01 -3.69
C TRP A 94 4.45 3.36 -4.28
N TYR A 95 3.58 3.36 -5.27
CA TYR A 95 3.20 4.55 -6.02
C TYR A 95 1.70 4.83 -5.86
N GLU A 96 1.35 6.06 -5.49
CA GLU A 96 -0.03 6.52 -5.53
C GLU A 96 -0.42 6.88 -6.97
N VAL A 97 -1.65 6.52 -7.36
CA VAL A 97 -2.28 7.07 -8.57
C VAL A 97 -3.06 8.33 -8.18
N PHE A 98 -2.61 9.48 -8.68
CA PHE A 98 -3.11 10.79 -8.28
C PHE A 98 -4.62 10.94 -8.50
N GLY A 99 -5.30 11.55 -7.53
CA GLY A 99 -6.75 11.79 -7.59
C GLY A 99 -7.60 10.53 -7.37
N THR A 100 -6.98 9.42 -6.94
CA THR A 100 -7.66 8.16 -6.65
C THR A 100 -7.26 7.63 -5.27
N ASP A 101 -7.91 6.54 -4.81
CA ASP A 101 -7.48 5.78 -3.63
C ASP A 101 -6.71 4.50 -4.03
N THR A 102 -6.08 4.51 -5.20
CA THR A 102 -5.38 3.37 -5.81
C THR A 102 -3.87 3.52 -5.73
N PHE A 103 -3.20 2.42 -5.44
CA PHE A 103 -1.75 2.33 -5.31
C PHE A 103 -1.21 1.17 -6.13
N ILE A 104 -0.02 1.36 -6.68
CA ILE A 104 0.70 0.41 -7.51
C ILE A 104 1.89 -0.09 -6.70
N LYS A 105 1.93 -1.41 -6.46
CA LYS A 105 3.12 -2.08 -5.93
C LYS A 105 4.00 -2.47 -7.11
N THR A 106 5.26 -2.03 -7.09
CA THR A 106 6.28 -2.45 -8.06
C THR A 106 7.28 -3.41 -7.42
N SER A 107 8.26 -3.87 -8.20
CA SER A 107 9.42 -4.59 -7.69
C SER A 107 10.72 -3.95 -8.21
N LEU A 108 11.60 -3.57 -7.27
CA LEU A 108 12.93 -3.01 -7.55
C LEU A 108 12.88 -1.76 -8.46
N CYS A 109 11.82 -0.97 -8.36
CA CYS A 109 11.63 0.24 -9.15
C CYS A 109 12.32 1.42 -8.48
N LEU A 110 13.27 2.05 -9.18
CA LEU A 110 14.08 3.16 -8.65
C LEU A 110 13.57 4.54 -9.11
N ASN A 111 12.53 4.60 -9.93
CA ASN A 111 12.01 5.85 -10.44
C ASN A 111 11.40 6.69 -9.31
N LEU A 112 11.75 7.97 -9.23
CA LEU A 112 11.34 8.85 -8.12
C LEU A 112 10.16 9.76 -8.49
N ALA A 113 9.22 9.26 -9.30
CA ALA A 113 8.10 10.02 -9.84
C ALA A 113 7.41 10.92 -8.80
N LEU A 114 7.16 12.17 -9.19
CA LEU A 114 6.43 13.17 -8.41
C LEU A 114 5.37 13.80 -9.31
N GLY A 115 4.18 13.18 -9.37
CA GLY A 115 3.11 13.59 -10.27
C GLY A 115 3.45 13.37 -11.75
N GLU A 116 4.22 12.33 -12.05
CA GLU A 116 4.67 12.03 -13.41
C GLU A 116 3.59 11.29 -14.20
N SER A 117 3.49 11.58 -15.49
CA SER A 117 2.57 10.86 -16.38
C SER A 117 3.16 9.50 -16.76
N ALA A 118 2.35 8.46 -16.66
CA ALA A 118 2.76 7.10 -16.93
C ALA A 118 1.65 6.29 -17.60
N ILE A 119 2.04 5.20 -18.24
CA ILE A 119 1.14 4.20 -18.80
C ILE A 119 1.23 2.95 -17.92
N LEU A 120 0.11 2.58 -17.30
CA LEU A 120 -0.02 1.32 -16.59
C LEU A 120 -0.63 0.27 -17.52
N LYS A 121 0.09 -0.82 -17.76
CA LYS A 121 -0.41 -2.00 -18.49
C LYS A 121 -0.60 -3.16 -17.52
N LEU A 122 -1.85 -3.56 -17.31
CA LEU A 122 -2.23 -4.67 -16.44
C LEU A 122 -2.60 -5.92 -17.23
N ASN A 123 -2.12 -7.06 -16.74
CA ASN A 123 -2.50 -8.40 -17.19
C ASN A 123 -3.50 -9.02 -16.21
N ALA A 124 -4.01 -10.21 -16.55
CA ALA A 124 -4.81 -11.00 -15.63
C ALA A 124 -4.05 -11.27 -14.32
N GLY A 125 -4.74 -11.13 -13.18
CA GLY A 125 -4.16 -11.30 -11.86
C GLY A 125 -3.52 -10.03 -11.26
N GLY A 126 -3.63 -8.87 -11.92
CA GLY A 126 -3.19 -7.57 -11.37
C GLY A 126 -1.70 -7.26 -11.55
N PHE A 127 -0.93 -8.17 -12.14
CA PHE A 127 0.48 -7.97 -12.51
C PHE A 127 0.60 -7.17 -13.81
N GLY A 128 1.74 -6.50 -14.01
CA GLY A 128 1.87 -5.64 -15.18
C GLY A 128 3.20 -4.92 -15.33
N THR A 129 3.13 -3.79 -16.03
CA THR A 129 4.26 -2.88 -16.21
C THR A 129 3.77 -1.45 -16.14
N LEU A 130 4.52 -0.60 -15.44
CA LEU A 130 4.33 0.84 -15.36
C LEU A 130 5.43 1.50 -16.19
N PHE A 131 5.04 2.26 -17.22
CA PHE A 131 5.97 2.95 -18.13
C PHE A 131 5.89 4.46 -17.87
N PHE A 132 6.99 5.07 -17.45
CA PHE A 132 7.08 6.50 -17.18
C PHE A 132 7.37 7.26 -18.47
N ILE A 133 6.52 8.22 -18.82
CA ILE A 133 6.54 8.82 -20.17
C ILE A 133 7.73 9.75 -20.36
N ASP A 134 8.11 10.51 -19.32
CA ASP A 134 9.12 11.55 -19.45
C ASP A 134 10.54 11.01 -19.32
N SER A 135 10.74 9.98 -18.49
CA SER A 135 12.06 9.37 -18.28
C SER A 135 12.37 8.15 -19.17
N ASP A 136 11.38 7.61 -19.89
CA ASP A 136 11.46 6.32 -20.61
C ASP A 136 11.84 5.13 -19.69
N ASP A 137 11.63 5.28 -18.38
CA ASP A 137 11.79 4.19 -17.41
C ASP A 137 10.58 3.26 -17.44
N GLN A 138 10.82 2.00 -17.06
CA GLN A 138 9.75 1.03 -16.86
C GLN A 138 9.97 0.19 -15.61
N CYS A 139 8.88 -0.12 -14.92
CA CYS A 139 8.90 -0.93 -13.71
C CYS A 139 7.88 -2.07 -13.78
N SER A 140 8.29 -3.25 -13.30
CA SER A 140 7.39 -4.37 -13.08
C SER A 140 6.35 -4.00 -12.02
N VAL A 141 5.10 -4.37 -12.27
CA VAL A 141 3.98 -4.20 -11.33
C VAL A 141 3.62 -5.55 -10.74
N ASP A 142 3.67 -5.63 -9.42
CA ASP A 142 3.37 -6.82 -8.63
C ASP A 142 1.89 -6.87 -8.20
N GLY A 143 1.20 -5.73 -8.21
CA GLY A 143 -0.23 -5.66 -7.90
C GLY A 143 -0.77 -4.25 -7.75
N ILE A 144 -2.09 -4.15 -7.73
CA ILE A 144 -2.84 -2.90 -7.54
C ILE A 144 -3.67 -3.00 -6.28
N TYR A 145 -3.61 -1.96 -5.45
CA TYR A 145 -4.17 -1.94 -4.11
C TYR A 145 -5.03 -0.71 -3.88
N SER A 146 -6.03 -0.84 -3.01
CA SER A 146 -6.90 0.26 -2.62
C SER A 146 -6.99 0.38 -1.11
N LYS A 147 -7.21 1.60 -0.61
CA LYS A 147 -7.38 1.83 0.84
C LYS A 147 -8.59 1.06 1.37
N LEU A 148 -8.38 0.36 2.47
CA LEU A 148 -9.43 -0.30 3.24
C LEU A 148 -9.97 0.63 4.32
N ARG A 149 -11.21 0.37 4.74
CA ARG A 149 -11.83 1.00 5.90
C ARG A 149 -12.13 -0.10 6.92
N LEU A 150 -11.41 -0.07 8.03
CA LEU A 150 -11.36 -1.12 9.07
C LEU A 150 -11.85 -0.64 10.43
#